data_AF-A0A4S1WQH9-F1
#
_entry.id   AF-A0A4S1WQH9-F1
#
_cell.length_a   1.000
_cell.length_b   1.000
_cell.length_c   1.000
_cell.angle_alpha   90.00
_cell.angle_beta   90.00
_cell.angle_gamma   90.00
#
_symmetry.space_group_name_H-M   'P 1'
#
loop_
_entity.id
_entity.type
_entity.pdbx_description
1 polymer ?
#
loop_
_entity_poly.entity_id
_entity_poly.type
_entity_poly.pdbx_seq_one_letter_code
_entity_poly.pdbx_strand_id
1 'polypeptide(L)'
;MSDLQTLHGQLLGMLEELEDLTAQPMPDEAALASLRYRLTRTSGARRRLVDSLCVQLQLTLAPEEAAAVRALREASIAAMTSSSDHIGTWSLRQLAKDWPGYCRASQQVRGAMREQIEAERTILYPHIAPDESSELPGRATG
;
A
#
# COMPACT_ATOMS: atom_id res chain seq x y z
N MET A 1 1.43 12.83 -11.59
CA MET A 1 1.08 11.91 -10.48
C MET A 1 2.36 11.24 -10.04
N SER A 2 2.63 11.17 -8.74
CA SER A 2 3.84 10.50 -8.22
C SER A 2 3.74 8.97 -8.36
N ASP A 3 4.86 8.28 -8.44
CA ASP A 3 4.89 6.80 -8.55
C ASP A 3 4.12 6.13 -7.40
N LEU A 4 4.13 6.74 -6.21
CA LEU A 4 3.39 6.24 -5.05
C LEU A 4 1.87 6.35 -5.23
N GLN A 5 1.37 7.45 -5.82
CA GLN A 5 -0.05 7.62 -6.14
C GLN A 5 -0.53 6.55 -7.11
N THR A 6 0.25 6.26 -8.14
CA THR A 6 -0.04 5.19 -9.11
C THR A 6 -0.10 3.83 -8.43
N LEU A 7 0.87 3.50 -7.58
CA LEU A 7 0.91 2.23 -6.85
C LEU A 7 -0.26 2.09 -5.86
N HIS A 8 -0.67 3.17 -5.19
CA HIS A 8 -1.86 3.17 -4.32
C HIS A 8 -3.14 2.92 -5.13
N GLY A 9 -3.32 3.59 -6.25
CA GLY A 9 -4.49 3.38 -7.12
C GLY A 9 -4.57 1.93 -7.63
N GLN A 10 -3.45 1.36 -8.06
CA GLN A 10 -3.38 -0.04 -8.49
C GLN A 10 -3.75 -1.00 -7.36
N LEU A 11 -3.23 -0.78 -6.15
CA LEU A 11 -3.55 -1.62 -4.99
C LEU A 11 -5.02 -1.54 -4.62
N LEU A 12 -5.59 -0.34 -4.54
CA LEU A 12 -7.01 -0.17 -4.22
C LEU A 12 -7.91 -0.92 -5.21
N GLY A 13 -7.66 -0.80 -6.51
CA GLY A 13 -8.40 -1.55 -7.53
C GLY A 13 -8.24 -3.07 -7.40
N MET A 14 -7.04 -3.55 -7.02
CA MET A 14 -6.84 -4.98 -6.76
C MET A 14 -7.51 -5.47 -5.48
N LEU A 15 -7.69 -4.61 -4.47
CA LEU A 15 -8.42 -4.96 -3.26
C LEU A 15 -9.92 -5.07 -3.54
N GLU A 16 -10.46 -4.22 -4.40
CA GLU A 16 -11.82 -4.33 -4.93
C GLU A 16 -12.01 -5.62 -5.75
N GLU A 17 -11.09 -5.92 -6.68
CA GLU A 17 -11.10 -7.17 -7.44
C GLU A 17 -11.08 -8.40 -6.51
N LEU A 18 -10.31 -8.35 -5.41
CA LEU A 18 -10.24 -9.44 -4.44
C LEU A 18 -11.54 -9.55 -3.63
N GLU A 19 -12.19 -8.43 -3.34
CA GLU A 19 -13.48 -8.39 -2.68
C GLU A 19 -14.54 -9.09 -3.52
N ASP A 20 -14.62 -8.75 -4.81
CA ASP A 20 -15.54 -9.35 -5.78
C ASP A 20 -15.31 -10.87 -5.92
N LEU A 21 -14.05 -11.31 -6.00
CA LEU A 21 -13.72 -12.73 -6.05
C LEU A 21 -14.14 -13.47 -4.76
N THR A 22 -13.94 -12.85 -3.60
CA THR A 22 -14.33 -13.45 -2.30
C THR A 22 -15.83 -13.41 -2.02
N ALA A 23 -16.61 -12.63 -2.78
CA ALA A 23 -18.07 -12.63 -2.70
C ALA A 23 -18.68 -13.85 -3.42
N GLN A 24 -17.91 -14.54 -4.26
CA GLN A 24 -18.38 -15.72 -4.98
C GLN A 24 -18.52 -16.94 -4.06
N PRO A 25 -19.53 -17.80 -4.32
CA PRO A 25 -19.76 -19.00 -3.50
C PRO A 25 -18.64 -20.05 -3.63
N MET A 26 -17.87 -20.01 -4.72
CA MET A 26 -16.75 -20.91 -4.98
C MET A 26 -15.54 -20.11 -5.52
N PRO A 27 -14.31 -20.57 -5.25
CA PRO A 27 -13.12 -19.89 -5.71
C PRO A 27 -12.94 -20.05 -7.23
N ASP A 28 -12.71 -18.93 -7.92
CA ASP A 28 -11.99 -18.96 -9.20
C ASP A 28 -10.48 -19.00 -8.91
N GLU A 29 -9.93 -20.21 -8.89
CA GLU A 29 -8.53 -20.44 -8.52
C GLU A 29 -7.54 -19.71 -9.45
N ALA A 30 -7.86 -19.61 -10.75
CA ALA A 30 -7.00 -18.97 -11.72
C ALA A 30 -6.99 -17.45 -11.53
N ALA A 31 -8.17 -16.86 -11.36
CA ALA A 31 -8.29 -15.43 -11.07
C ALA A 31 -7.64 -15.07 -9.73
N LEU A 32 -7.86 -15.86 -8.68
CA LEU A 32 -7.24 -15.66 -7.37
C LEU A 32 -5.71 -15.78 -7.42
N ALA A 33 -5.17 -16.78 -8.11
CA ALA A 33 -3.73 -16.94 -8.24
C ALA A 33 -3.09 -15.74 -8.95
N SER A 34 -3.69 -15.30 -10.06
CA SER A 34 -3.24 -14.13 -10.83
C SER A 34 -3.29 -12.85 -10.00
N LEU A 35 -4.41 -12.60 -9.32
CA LEU A 35 -4.59 -11.42 -8.48
C LEU A 35 -3.63 -11.39 -7.30
N ARG A 36 -3.44 -12.52 -6.61
CA ARG A 36 -2.50 -12.62 -5.49
C ARG A 36 -1.06 -12.38 -5.92
N TYR A 37 -0.67 -12.84 -7.11
CA TYR A 37 0.65 -12.55 -7.68
C TYR A 37 0.82 -11.04 -7.93
N ARG A 38 -0.16 -10.40 -8.59
CA ARG A 38 -0.16 -8.95 -8.84
C ARG A 38 -0.09 -8.15 -7.53
N LEU A 39 -0.94 -8.47 -6.55
CA LEU A 39 -0.94 -7.85 -5.22
C LEU A 39 0.42 -7.95 -4.53
N THR A 40 1.04 -9.13 -4.56
CA THR A 40 2.36 -9.33 -3.95
C THR A 40 3.42 -8.46 -4.62
N ARG A 41 3.44 -8.42 -5.95
CA ARG A 41 4.40 -7.63 -6.73
C ARG A 41 4.22 -6.12 -6.49
N THR A 42 3.00 -5.61 -6.59
CA THR A 42 2.71 -4.18 -6.40
C THR A 42 2.91 -3.76 -4.95
N SER A 43 2.55 -4.59 -3.98
CA SER A 43 2.85 -4.32 -2.55
C SER A 43 4.36 -4.32 -2.28
N GLY A 44 5.13 -5.17 -2.97
CA GLY A 44 6.59 -5.14 -2.92
C GLY A 44 7.17 -3.83 -3.47
N ALA A 45 6.68 -3.36 -4.62
CA ALA A 45 7.10 -2.09 -5.21
C ALA A 45 6.75 -0.90 -4.31
N ARG A 46 5.51 -0.84 -3.81
CA ARG A 46 5.04 0.18 -2.84
C ARG A 46 5.95 0.26 -1.63
N ARG A 47 6.23 -0.88 -0.98
CA ARG A 47 7.08 -0.91 0.24
C ARG A 47 8.49 -0.36 -0.01
N ARG A 48 9.12 -0.74 -1.12
CA ARG A 48 10.46 -0.22 -1.47
C ARG A 48 10.44 1.29 -1.69
N LEU A 49 9.42 1.79 -2.38
CA LEU A 49 9.27 3.23 -2.62
C LEU A 49 9.01 3.99 -1.33
N VAL A 50 8.09 3.51 -0.47
CA VAL A 50 7.80 4.12 0.83
C VAL A 50 9.03 4.15 1.73
N ASP A 51 9.80 3.06 1.82
CA ASP A 51 11.04 3.05 2.60
C ASP A 51 12.04 4.09 2.08
N SER A 52 12.25 4.15 0.76
CA SER A 52 13.11 5.16 0.13
C SER A 52 12.66 6.59 0.45
N LEU A 53 11.37 6.87 0.32
CA LEU A 53 10.80 8.19 0.62
C LEU A 53 10.96 8.54 2.10
N CYS A 54 10.68 7.60 3.00
CA CYS A 54 10.85 7.81 4.43
C CYS A 54 12.30 8.13 4.80
N VAL A 55 13.28 7.43 4.21
CA VAL A 55 14.71 7.71 4.42
C VAL A 55 15.07 9.11 3.92
N GLN A 56 14.62 9.49 2.71
CA GLN A 56 14.90 10.81 2.15
C GLN A 56 14.27 11.95 2.96
N LEU A 57 13.01 11.80 3.37
CA LEU A 57 12.30 12.79 4.16
C LEU A 57 12.90 12.96 5.56
N GLN A 58 13.36 11.88 6.19
CA GLN A 58 14.05 11.96 7.49
C GLN A 58 15.37 12.74 7.44
N LEU A 59 16.01 12.83 6.27
CA LEU A 59 17.24 13.61 6.08
C LEU A 59 16.98 15.09 5.77
N THR A 60 15.76 15.44 5.36
CA THR A 60 15.44 16.76 4.78
C THR A 60 14.44 17.56 5.61
N LEU A 61 13.55 16.89 6.33
CA LEU A 61 12.54 17.52 7.19
C LEU A 61 13.10 17.92 8.55
N ALA A 62 12.44 18.90 9.19
CA ALA A 62 12.73 19.26 10.57
C ALA A 62 12.45 18.06 11.52
N PRO A 63 13.13 17.98 12.69
CA PRO A 63 13.00 16.83 13.60
C PRO A 63 11.56 16.50 14.01
N GLU A 64 10.71 17.51 14.18
CA GLU A 64 9.29 17.39 14.52
C GLU A 64 8.45 16.78 13.38
N GLU A 65 8.69 17.18 12.13
CA GLU A 65 7.99 16.66 10.96
C GLU A 65 8.46 15.25 10.61
N ALA A 66 9.78 15.00 10.77
CA ALA A 66 10.38 13.69 10.56
C ALA A 66 9.89 12.63 11.57
N ALA A 67 9.28 13.02 12.70
CA ALA A 67 8.77 12.09 13.70
C ALA A 67 7.62 11.22 13.15
N ALA A 68 6.67 11.83 12.43
CA ALA A 68 5.57 11.09 11.80
C ALA A 68 6.08 10.13 10.71
N VAL A 69 7.09 10.55 9.94
CA VAL A 69 7.74 9.73 8.91
C VAL A 69 8.50 8.54 9.53
N ARG A 70 9.17 8.74 10.67
CA ARG A 70 9.82 7.66 11.43
C ARG A 70 8.81 6.63 11.92
N ALA A 71 7.72 7.08 12.56
CA ALA A 71 6.67 6.21 13.06
C ALA A 71 6.02 5.38 11.92
N LEU A 72 5.76 5.99 10.77
CA LEU A 72 5.25 5.29 9.59
C LEU A 72 6.20 4.19 9.10
N ARG A 73 7.51 4.49 9.07
CA ARG A 73 8.52 3.52 8.64
C ARG A 73 8.62 2.34 9.60
N GLU A 74 8.61 2.58 10.91
CA GLU A 74 8.64 1.53 11.94
C GLU A 74 7.40 0.63 11.87
N ALA A 75 6.20 1.21 11.73
CA ALA A 75 4.97 0.46 11.55
C ALA A 75 5.00 -0.42 10.28
N SER A 76 5.57 0.10 9.19
CA SER A 76 5.72 -0.62 7.92
C SER A 76 6.66 -1.82 8.04
N ILE A 77 7.75 -1.71 8.82
CA ILE A 77 8.68 -2.81 9.10
C ILE A 77 7.99 -3.90 9.93
N ALA A 78 7.23 -3.52 10.96
CA ALA A 78 6.50 -4.48 11.79
C ALA A 78 5.44 -5.27 11.00
N ALA A 79 4.76 -4.63 10.04
CA ALA A 79 3.76 -5.25 9.18
C ALA A 79 4.33 -6.29 8.18
N MET A 80 5.65 -6.28 7.91
CA MET A 80 6.29 -7.24 6.99
C MET A 80 6.20 -8.69 7.47
N THR A 81 6.20 -8.91 8.79
CA THR A 81 6.07 -10.24 9.39
C THR A 81 4.68 -10.82 9.10
N SER A 82 3.63 -10.03 9.32
CA SER A 82 2.24 -10.43 9.11
C SER A 82 1.91 -10.77 7.64
N SER A 83 2.49 -10.01 6.69
CA SER A 83 2.31 -10.28 5.25
C SER A 83 2.94 -11.60 4.80
N SER A 84 4.09 -11.97 5.39
CA SER A 84 4.81 -13.20 5.05
C SER A 84 4.07 -14.43 5.59
N ASP A 85 3.52 -14.33 6.80
CA ASP A 85 2.72 -15.38 7.43
C ASP A 85 1.40 -15.63 6.68
N HIS A 86 0.75 -14.58 6.16
CA HIS A 86 -0.50 -14.72 5.40
C HIS A 86 -0.29 -15.46 4.06
N ILE A 87 0.79 -15.15 3.33
CA ILE A 87 1.14 -15.83 2.07
C ILE A 87 1.50 -17.29 2.33
N GLY A 88 2.22 -17.58 3.43
CA GLY A 88 2.58 -18.94 3.83
C GLY A 88 1.40 -19.79 4.29
N THR A 89 0.43 -19.18 4.97
CA THR A 89 -0.74 -19.89 5.54
C THR A 89 -1.77 -20.29 4.49
N TRP A 90 -2.05 -19.43 3.52
CA TRP A 90 -3.10 -19.66 2.52
C TRP A 90 -2.54 -20.14 1.18
N SER A 91 -2.03 -21.38 1.12
CA SER A 91 -1.71 -22.01 -0.17
C SER A 91 -2.98 -22.22 -1.02
N LEU A 92 -2.84 -22.41 -2.35
CA LEU A 92 -3.97 -22.76 -3.23
C LEU A 92 -4.71 -24.03 -2.75
N ARG A 93 -3.98 -24.99 -2.18
CA ARG A 93 -4.55 -26.20 -1.59
C ARG A 93 -5.40 -25.89 -0.34
N GLN A 94 -4.99 -24.92 0.47
CA GLN A 94 -5.73 -24.53 1.68
C GLN A 94 -6.98 -23.71 1.34
N LEU A 95 -6.89 -22.88 0.30
CA LEU A 95 -8.00 -22.16 -0.32
C LEU A 95 -9.16 -23.08 -0.73
N ALA A 96 -8.85 -24.16 -1.46
CA ALA A 96 -9.85 -25.13 -1.88
C ALA A 96 -10.46 -25.91 -0.71
N LYS A 97 -9.72 -26.06 0.39
CA LYS A 97 -10.17 -26.79 1.60
C LYS A 97 -11.05 -25.94 2.52
N ASP A 98 -10.76 -24.64 2.62
CA ASP A 98 -11.46 -23.71 3.53
C ASP A 98 -11.66 -22.34 2.86
N TRP A 99 -12.53 -22.31 1.85
CA TRP A 99 -12.89 -21.08 1.16
C TRP A 99 -13.52 -20.03 2.09
N PRO A 100 -14.45 -20.36 2.99
CA PRO A 100 -15.00 -19.38 3.95
C PRO A 100 -13.95 -18.82 4.90
N GLY A 101 -12.99 -19.64 5.36
CA GLY A 101 -11.88 -19.19 6.17
C GLY A 101 -10.96 -18.22 5.42
N TYR A 102 -10.66 -18.51 4.15
CA TYR A 102 -9.91 -17.59 3.31
C TYR A 102 -10.65 -16.26 3.12
N CYS A 103 -11.96 -16.28 2.87
CA CYS A 103 -12.74 -15.05 2.70
C CYS A 103 -12.65 -14.14 3.93
N ARG A 104 -12.78 -14.72 5.14
CA ARG A 104 -12.61 -13.96 6.40
C ARG A 104 -11.20 -13.41 6.57
N ALA A 105 -10.17 -14.22 6.29
CA ALA A 105 -8.78 -13.78 6.38
C ALA A 105 -8.46 -12.68 5.35
N SER A 106 -9.00 -12.81 4.14
CA SER A 106 -8.85 -11.83 3.04
C SER A 106 -9.48 -10.49 3.43
N GLN A 107 -10.67 -10.48 4.04
CA GLN A 107 -11.31 -9.26 4.53
C GLN A 107 -10.40 -8.48 5.52
N GLN A 108 -9.76 -9.17 6.45
CA GLN A 108 -8.85 -8.54 7.43
C GLN A 108 -7.63 -7.93 6.74
N VAL A 109 -7.02 -8.65 5.79
CA VAL A 109 -5.86 -8.15 5.03
C VAL A 109 -6.24 -6.95 4.17
N ARG A 110 -7.40 -6.97 3.52
CA ARG A 110 -7.88 -5.83 2.72
C ARG A 110 -8.08 -4.59 3.60
N GLY A 111 -8.68 -4.74 4.78
CA GLY A 111 -8.84 -3.65 5.75
C GLY A 111 -7.50 -3.02 6.13
N ALA A 112 -6.55 -3.85 6.58
CA ALA A 112 -5.22 -3.40 6.98
C ALA A 112 -4.45 -2.71 5.83
N MET A 113 -4.55 -3.22 4.59
CA MET A 113 -3.91 -2.57 3.44
C MET A 113 -4.53 -1.21 3.11
N ARG A 114 -5.85 -1.04 3.24
CA ARG A 114 -6.52 0.25 3.02
C ARG A 114 -6.10 1.27 4.08
N GLU A 115 -6.07 0.87 5.35
CA GLU A 115 -5.60 1.73 6.46
C GLU A 115 -4.14 2.16 6.26
N GLN A 116 -3.28 1.22 5.84
CA GLN A 116 -1.87 1.52 5.55
C GLN A 116 -1.72 2.53 4.40
N ILE A 117 -2.49 2.38 3.32
CA ILE A 117 -2.48 3.32 2.19
C ILE A 117 -2.92 4.71 2.65
N GLU A 118 -3.90 4.80 3.53
CA GLU A 118 -4.40 6.08 4.04
C GLU A 118 -3.42 6.77 4.98
N ALA A 119 -2.74 6.01 5.85
CA ALA A 119 -1.65 6.53 6.66
C ALA A 119 -0.49 7.07 5.79
N GLU A 120 -0.12 6.33 4.75
CA GLU A 120 0.91 6.75 3.79
C GLU A 120 0.50 7.99 3.01
N ARG A 121 -0.78 8.10 2.62
CA ARG A 121 -1.33 9.31 2.00
C ARG A 121 -1.21 10.51 2.93
N THR A 122 -1.71 10.39 4.15
CA THR A 122 -1.74 11.47 5.12
C THR A 122 -0.34 12.00 5.44
N ILE A 123 0.63 11.10 5.57
CA ILE A 123 1.99 11.45 6.02
C ILE A 123 2.91 11.82 4.85
N LEU A 124 2.86 11.09 3.73
CA LEU A 124 3.85 11.27 2.66
C LEU A 124 3.39 12.24 1.57
N TYR A 125 2.10 12.30 1.25
CA TYR A 125 1.62 13.12 0.13
C TYR A 125 1.91 14.62 0.29
N PRO A 126 1.81 15.22 1.48
CA PRO A 126 2.20 16.61 1.68
C PRO A 126 3.64 16.94 1.26
N HIS A 127 4.53 15.95 1.25
CA HIS A 127 5.96 16.12 0.95
C HIS A 127 6.38 15.64 -0.45
N ILE A 128 5.49 14.98 -1.19
CA ILE A 128 5.78 14.44 -2.54
C ILE A 128 4.84 14.99 -3.63
N ALA A 129 3.83 15.78 -3.25
CA ALA A 129 3.06 16.55 -4.21
C ALA A 129 3.97 17.62 -4.84
N PRO A 130 3.84 17.90 -6.15
CA PRO A 130 4.61 18.95 -6.77
C PRO A 130 4.27 20.26 -6.08
N ASP A 131 5.34 20.97 -5.72
CA ASP A 131 5.30 22.34 -5.25
C ASP A 131 4.68 23.22 -6.35
N GLU A 132 3.37 23.44 -6.31
CA GLU A 132 2.71 24.54 -7.04
C GLU A 132 2.93 25.90 -6.32
N SER A 133 3.80 25.97 -5.29
CA SER A 133 4.13 27.21 -4.58
C SER A 133 5.49 27.81 -4.94
N SER A 134 6.22 27.23 -5.91
CA SER A 134 7.39 27.87 -6.53
C SER A 134 7.02 28.71 -7.77
N GLU A 135 5.99 29.56 -7.64
CA GLU A 135 5.85 30.75 -8.47
C GLU A 135 5.88 31.98 -7.54
N LEU A 136 7.11 32.38 -7.15
CA LEU A 136 7.35 33.70 -6.58
C LEU A 136 7.43 34.76 -7.70
N PRO A 137 7.06 36.02 -7.39
CA PRO A 137 6.58 36.99 -8.37
C PRO A 137 7.72 37.64 -9.16
N GLY A 138 7.69 37.45 -10.48
CA GLY A 138 8.49 38.23 -11.42
C GLY A 138 8.01 39.68 -11.49
N ARG A 139 8.70 40.54 -10.76
CA ARG A 139 8.68 42.01 -10.88
C ARG A 139 8.69 42.51 -12.34
N ALA A 140 7.81 43.46 -12.60
CA ALA A 140 7.92 44.67 -13.44
C ALA A 140 8.78 44.64 -14.71
N THR A 141 8.21 45.01 -15.87
CA THR A 141 8.52 46.27 -16.57
C THR A 141 7.47 46.52 -17.66
N GLY A 142 6.93 47.75 -17.74
CA GLY A 142 6.01 48.20 -18.79
C GLY A 142 5.29 49.47 -18.39
#